data_AF-A0A0B3B4D9-F1
#
_entry.id   AF-A0A0B3B4D9-F1
#
_cell.length_a   1.000
_cell.length_b   1.000
_cell.length_c   1.000
_cell.angle_alpha   90.00
_cell.angle_beta   90.00
_cell.angle_gamma   90.00
#
_symmetry.space_group_name_H-M   'P 1'
#
loop_
_entity.id
_entity.type
_entity.pdbx_description
1 polymer ?
#
loop_
_entity_poly.entity_id
_entity_poly.type
_entity_poly.pdbx_seq_one_letter_code
_entity_poly.pdbx_strand_id
1 'polypeptide(L)'
;MKEITLKPIGFVKNKVEQPRFGGFAKEVSEIIIDKKFTKALDGIEDYSHVIIVYWMDRVKGRVIKHVPQGKKGIVPEVGIFSCRCPERPNPIAITTVRLLERSGNKIKVQGLDILNNTPVIDIKPYWPQYDFVENARIPEWVFKLDF
;
A
#
# COMPACT_ATOMS: atom_id res chain seq x y z
N MET A 1 -0.77 -0.35 26.90
CA MET A 1 -1.66 0.08 25.79
C MET A 1 -2.56 -1.09 25.42
N LYS A 2 -3.75 -0.84 24.88
CA LYS A 2 -4.68 -1.88 24.44
C LYS A 2 -4.18 -2.52 23.13
N GLU A 3 -4.17 -3.85 23.07
CA GLU A 3 -3.85 -4.58 21.84
C GLU A 3 -5.01 -4.49 20.84
N ILE A 4 -4.67 -4.49 19.55
CA ILE A 4 -5.62 -4.45 18.44
C ILE A 4 -5.38 -5.68 17.57
N THR A 5 -6.40 -6.51 17.41
CA THR A 5 -6.37 -7.67 16.51
C THR A 5 -7.04 -7.33 15.20
N LEU A 6 -6.30 -7.45 14.10
CA LEU A 6 -6.82 -7.24 12.74
C LEU A 6 -7.09 -8.58 12.07
N LYS A 7 -8.16 -8.66 11.28
CA LYS A 7 -8.45 -9.78 10.39
C LYS A 7 -8.40 -9.28 8.95
N PRO A 8 -7.64 -9.92 8.05
CA PRO A 8 -7.65 -9.56 6.64
C PRO A 8 -9.07 -9.63 6.07
N ILE A 9 -9.41 -8.68 5.20
CA ILE A 9 -10.66 -8.69 4.44
C ILE A 9 -10.52 -9.41 3.11
N GLY A 10 -9.29 -9.66 2.66
CA GLY A 10 -8.97 -10.27 1.38
C GLY A 10 -7.48 -10.41 1.16
N PHE A 11 -7.09 -10.73 -0.06
CA PHE A 11 -5.69 -10.86 -0.47
C PHE A 11 -5.50 -10.43 -1.92
N VAL A 12 -4.25 -10.16 -2.28
CA VAL A 12 -3.88 -9.75 -3.63
C VAL A 12 -3.44 -10.96 -4.47
N LYS A 13 -3.80 -10.95 -5.75
CA LYS A 13 -3.33 -11.87 -6.77
C LYS A 13 -2.67 -11.08 -7.90
N ASN A 14 -1.36 -11.26 -8.09
CA ASN A 14 -0.59 -10.62 -9.15
C ASN A 14 0.65 -11.45 -9.54
N LYS A 15 1.56 -10.88 -10.34
CA LYS A 15 2.81 -11.53 -10.78
C LYS A 15 4.05 -11.08 -9.99
N VAL A 16 3.87 -10.27 -8.95
CA VAL A 16 4.99 -9.68 -8.19
C VAL A 16 5.39 -10.65 -7.09
N GLU A 17 6.37 -11.50 -7.37
CA GLU A 17 6.81 -12.53 -6.41
C GLU A 17 8.02 -12.11 -5.56
N GLN A 18 8.76 -11.08 -6.01
CA GLN A 18 9.97 -10.61 -5.34
C GLN A 18 9.88 -9.11 -5.04
N PRO A 19 10.41 -8.65 -3.88
CA PRO A 19 10.50 -7.24 -3.58
C PRO A 19 11.36 -6.51 -4.61
N ARG A 20 10.91 -5.32 -5.03
CA ARG A 20 11.67 -4.40 -5.87
C ARG A 20 11.29 -2.97 -5.56
N PHE A 21 12.13 -2.02 -5.94
CA PHE A 21 11.79 -0.61 -5.89
C PHE A 21 11.29 -0.16 -7.27
N GLY A 22 10.17 0.54 -7.24
CA GLY A 22 9.58 1.17 -8.40
C GLY A 22 9.05 0.26 -9.51
N GLY A 23 8.61 0.90 -10.58
CA GLY A 23 8.08 0.21 -11.77
C GLY A 23 6.72 -0.48 -11.54
N PHE A 24 5.92 0.04 -10.60
CA PHE A 24 4.58 -0.50 -10.28
C PHE A 24 3.45 0.19 -11.04
N ALA A 25 3.71 1.36 -11.65
CA ALA A 25 2.67 2.18 -12.29
C ALA A 25 1.82 1.44 -13.33
N LYS A 26 2.37 0.43 -14.02
CA LYS A 26 1.66 -0.39 -15.01
C LYS A 26 1.23 -1.76 -14.47
N GLU A 27 1.61 -2.11 -13.24
CA GLU A 27 1.28 -3.40 -12.63
C GLU A 27 -0.22 -3.50 -12.38
N VAL A 28 -0.82 -4.56 -12.91
CA VAL A 28 -2.24 -4.86 -12.74
C VAL A 28 -2.38 -5.98 -11.73
N SER A 29 -3.14 -5.72 -10.67
CA SER A 29 -3.40 -6.67 -9.59
C SER A 29 -4.90 -6.92 -9.45
N GLU A 30 -5.29 -8.14 -9.11
CA GLU A 30 -6.64 -8.46 -8.64
C GLU A 30 -6.62 -8.50 -7.11
N ILE A 31 -7.53 -7.79 -6.47
CA ILE A 31 -7.76 -7.90 -5.03
C ILE A 31 -9.01 -8.74 -4.82
N ILE A 32 -8.87 -9.87 -4.14
CA ILE A 32 -9.93 -10.84 -3.88
C ILE A 32 -10.39 -10.65 -2.43
N ILE A 33 -11.58 -10.09 -2.25
CA ILE A 33 -12.20 -9.84 -0.95
C ILE A 33 -12.97 -11.08 -0.50
N ASP A 34 -13.00 -11.37 0.80
CA ASP A 34 -13.85 -12.41 1.37
C ASP A 34 -15.31 -12.17 0.93
N LYS A 35 -15.96 -13.23 0.43
CA LYS A 35 -17.32 -13.15 -0.13
C LYS A 35 -18.33 -12.55 0.85
N LYS A 36 -18.14 -12.69 2.16
CA LYS A 36 -19.03 -12.08 3.16
C LYS A 36 -19.03 -10.54 3.12
N PHE A 37 -17.98 -9.93 2.56
CA PHE A 37 -17.87 -8.48 2.38
C PHE A 37 -18.20 -8.02 0.94
N THR A 38 -18.73 -8.88 0.07
CA THR A 38 -19.00 -8.53 -1.34
C THR A 38 -19.85 -7.26 -1.49
N LYS A 39 -20.90 -7.13 -0.67
CA LYS A 39 -21.79 -5.95 -0.67
C LYS A 39 -21.13 -4.70 -0.08
N ALA A 40 -20.04 -4.83 0.68
CA ALA A 40 -19.28 -3.68 1.18
C ALA A 40 -18.53 -2.94 0.06
N LEU A 41 -18.48 -3.50 -1.15
CA LEU A 41 -17.94 -2.86 -2.35
C LEU A 41 -19.01 -2.10 -3.16
N ASP A 42 -20.28 -2.12 -2.77
CA ASP A 42 -21.34 -1.44 -3.52
C ASP A 42 -21.06 0.06 -3.63
N GLY A 43 -21.03 0.59 -4.87
CA GLY A 43 -20.70 1.99 -5.18
C GLY A 43 -19.20 2.28 -5.35
N ILE A 44 -18.32 1.28 -5.24
CA ILE A 44 -16.87 1.48 -5.44
C ILE A 44 -16.55 1.90 -6.88
N GLU A 45 -17.37 1.49 -7.85
CA GLU A 45 -17.22 1.79 -9.27
C GLU A 45 -17.39 3.27 -9.62
N ASP A 46 -18.03 4.05 -8.74
CA ASP A 46 -18.16 5.51 -8.90
C ASP A 46 -16.82 6.23 -8.71
N TYR A 47 -15.82 5.55 -8.14
CA TYR A 47 -14.48 6.09 -7.89
C TYR A 47 -13.48 5.59 -8.93
N SER A 48 -12.72 6.52 -9.52
CA SER A 48 -11.61 6.17 -10.41
C SER A 48 -10.39 5.62 -9.66
N HIS A 49 -10.24 5.96 -8.37
CA HIS A 49 -9.10 5.58 -7.53
C HIS A 49 -9.56 5.17 -6.14
N VAL A 50 -8.84 4.22 -5.56
CA VAL A 50 -9.05 3.71 -4.21
C VAL A 50 -7.72 3.62 -3.48
N ILE A 51 -7.77 3.72 -2.16
CA ILE A 51 -6.64 3.54 -1.26
C ILE A 51 -6.72 2.13 -0.69
N ILE A 52 -5.70 1.32 -0.97
CA ILE A 52 -5.58 -0.03 -0.45
C ILE A 52 -4.71 0.01 0.79
N VAL A 53 -5.23 -0.51 1.92
CA VAL A 53 -4.48 -0.69 3.15
C VAL A 53 -4.18 -2.17 3.31
N TYR A 54 -2.91 -2.53 3.44
CA TYR A 54 -2.48 -3.92 3.46
C TYR A 54 -1.41 -4.15 4.52
N TRP A 55 -1.26 -5.41 4.91
CA TRP A 55 -0.30 -5.83 5.93
C TRP A 55 0.88 -6.54 5.26
N MET A 56 2.08 -5.99 5.39
CA MET A 56 3.29 -6.58 4.83
C MET A 56 3.73 -7.76 5.71
N ASP A 57 3.05 -8.88 5.52
CA ASP A 57 3.12 -10.13 6.27
C ASP A 57 4.52 -10.78 6.27
N ARG A 58 5.34 -10.49 5.26
CA ARG A 58 6.70 -11.02 5.12
C ARG A 58 7.78 -10.21 5.85
N VAL A 59 7.41 -9.09 6.47
CA VAL A 59 8.36 -8.23 7.21
C VAL A 59 8.70 -8.85 8.56
N LYS A 60 9.92 -9.38 8.66
CA LYS A 60 10.42 -10.03 9.88
C LYS A 60 10.99 -9.05 10.93
N GLY A 61 11.57 -7.94 10.49
CA GLY A 61 12.24 -6.97 11.34
C GLY A 61 11.35 -5.84 11.84
N ARG A 62 11.76 -5.22 12.96
CA ARG A 62 11.20 -3.97 13.50
C ARG A 62 12.36 -3.07 13.89
N VAL A 63 12.44 -1.88 13.30
CA VAL A 63 13.53 -0.93 13.53
C VAL A 63 13.00 0.44 13.91
N ILE A 64 13.78 1.19 14.69
CA ILE A 64 13.46 2.57 15.08
C ILE A 64 14.00 3.61 14.09
N LYS A 65 15.08 3.26 13.36
CA LYS A 65 15.71 4.07 12.31
C LYS A 65 16.04 3.18 11.11
N HIS A 66 16.06 3.78 9.93
CA HIS A 66 16.36 3.06 8.69
C HIS A 66 16.98 4.02 7.67
N VAL A 67 17.82 3.48 6.77
CA VAL A 67 18.31 4.19 5.59
C VAL A 67 17.40 3.83 4.42
N PRO A 68 16.55 4.76 3.90
CA PRO A 68 15.59 4.44 2.85
C PRO A 68 16.21 3.72 1.65
N GLN A 69 15.58 2.62 1.22
CA GLN A 69 16.04 1.74 0.14
C GLN A 69 17.49 1.20 0.31
N GLY A 70 18.07 1.31 1.51
CA GLY A 70 19.46 0.92 1.77
C GLY A 70 20.52 1.82 1.13
N LYS A 71 20.15 2.98 0.58
CA LYS A 71 21.04 3.89 -0.16
C LYS A 71 22.00 4.69 0.75
N LYS A 72 22.87 3.97 1.48
CA LYS A 72 23.86 4.56 2.41
C LYS A 72 24.77 5.56 1.70
N GLY A 73 24.99 6.72 2.34
CA GLY A 73 25.79 7.81 1.77
C GLY A 73 25.08 8.66 0.71
N ILE A 74 23.92 8.23 0.20
CA ILE A 74 23.11 8.97 -0.78
C ILE A 74 21.93 9.66 -0.08
N VAL A 75 21.31 8.97 0.87
CA VAL A 75 20.20 9.45 1.70
C VAL A 75 20.53 9.31 3.19
N PRO A 76 19.94 10.15 4.06
CA PRO A 76 20.20 10.08 5.49
C PRO A 76 19.57 8.83 6.12
N GLU A 77 20.12 8.41 7.26
CA GLU A 77 19.40 7.53 8.18
C GLU A 77 18.36 8.35 8.94
N VAL A 78 17.09 7.97 8.84
CA VAL A 78 15.97 8.68 9.44
C VAL A 78 15.21 7.79 10.40
N GLY A 79 14.39 8.39 11.29
CA GLY A 79 13.45 7.63 12.11
C GLY A 79 12.47 6.86 11.22
N ILE A 80 12.05 5.67 11.65
CA ILE A 80 11.18 4.79 10.83
C ILE A 80 9.88 5.48 10.43
N PHE A 81 9.37 6.41 11.24
CA PHE A 81 8.18 7.19 10.92
C PHE A 81 8.39 8.32 9.91
N SER A 82 9.64 8.67 9.60
CA SER A 82 10.01 9.70 8.61
C SER A 82 10.24 9.13 7.21
N CYS A 83 10.07 7.82 7.00
CA CYS A 83 10.13 7.16 5.71
C CYS A 83 8.95 6.18 5.53
N ARG A 84 8.82 5.58 4.34
CA ARG A 84 7.82 4.55 4.03
C ARG A 84 8.40 3.12 4.03
N CYS A 85 9.49 2.90 4.77
CA CYS A 85 10.14 1.59 4.85
C CYS A 85 9.26 0.56 5.58
N PRO A 86 9.37 -0.74 5.25
CA PRO A 86 8.43 -1.76 5.68
C PRO A 86 8.62 -2.27 7.11
N GLU A 87 9.83 -2.17 7.67
CA GLU A 87 10.23 -2.68 9.00
C GLU A 87 9.71 -1.84 10.20
N ARG A 88 8.46 -1.38 10.10
CA ARG A 88 7.78 -0.53 11.08
C ARG A 88 7.17 -1.37 12.20
N PRO A 89 6.95 -0.82 13.41
CA PRO A 89 6.26 -1.50 14.53
C PRO A 89 5.02 -2.29 14.10
N ASN A 90 4.15 -1.64 13.32
CA ASN A 90 3.05 -2.27 12.59
C ASN A 90 3.32 -2.10 11.08
N PRO A 91 3.63 -3.18 10.33
CA PRO A 91 3.95 -3.12 8.90
C PRO A 91 2.69 -2.95 8.04
N ILE A 92 1.88 -1.94 8.39
CA ILE A 92 0.74 -1.48 7.61
C ILE A 92 1.28 -0.55 6.53
N ALA A 93 0.91 -0.81 5.29
CA ALA A 93 1.23 0.03 4.15
C ALA A 93 -0.04 0.44 3.41
N ILE A 94 0.09 1.51 2.64
CA ILE A 94 -1.00 2.14 1.91
C ILE A 94 -0.55 2.50 0.51
N THR A 95 -1.43 2.26 -0.47
CA THR A 95 -1.18 2.63 -1.87
C THR A 95 -2.48 3.12 -2.49
N THR A 96 -2.45 4.32 -3.08
CA THR A 96 -3.55 4.82 -3.91
C THR A 96 -3.38 4.27 -5.30
N VAL A 97 -4.39 3.56 -5.81
CA VAL A 97 -4.33 2.85 -7.08
C VAL A 97 -5.53 3.21 -7.94
N ARG A 98 -5.37 3.09 -9.27
CA ARG A 98 -6.47 3.24 -10.20
C ARG A 98 -7.37 2.01 -10.14
N LEU A 99 -8.67 2.21 -9.94
CA LEU A 99 -9.67 1.16 -10.10
C LEU A 99 -9.93 0.95 -11.60
N LEU A 100 -9.78 -0.28 -12.07
CA LEU A 100 -10.02 -0.64 -13.46
C LEU A 100 -11.38 -1.28 -13.65
N GLU A 101 -11.76 -2.18 -12.73
CA GLU A 101 -12.96 -3.00 -12.86
C GLU A 101 -13.34 -3.59 -11.49
N ARG A 102 -14.64 -3.83 -11.28
CA ARG A 102 -15.16 -4.70 -10.23
C ARG A 102 -15.91 -5.88 -10.85
N SER A 103 -15.68 -7.08 -10.31
CA SER A 103 -16.41 -8.30 -10.63
C SER A 103 -16.77 -9.05 -9.35
N GLY A 104 -17.99 -8.82 -8.85
CA GLY A 104 -18.45 -9.38 -7.58
C GLY A 104 -17.58 -8.96 -6.40
N ASN A 105 -16.91 -9.94 -5.76
CA ASN A 105 -16.01 -9.73 -4.61
C ASN A 105 -14.56 -9.40 -5.00
N LYS A 106 -14.32 -9.12 -6.28
CA LYS A 106 -12.99 -8.87 -6.82
C LYS A 106 -12.92 -7.49 -7.43
N ILE A 107 -11.81 -6.80 -7.20
CA ILE A 107 -11.50 -5.56 -7.89
C ILE A 107 -10.16 -5.67 -8.62
N LYS A 108 -10.10 -5.15 -9.84
CA LYS A 108 -8.89 -5.05 -10.62
C LYS A 108 -8.36 -3.64 -10.50
N VAL A 109 -7.08 -3.51 -10.15
CA VAL A 109 -6.44 -2.23 -9.92
C VAL A 109 -5.12 -2.13 -10.65
N GLN A 110 -4.69 -0.90 -10.94
CA GLN A 110 -3.39 -0.60 -11.54
C GLN A 110 -2.56 0.30 -10.63
N GLY A 111 -1.27 0.01 -10.50
CA GLY A 111 -0.33 0.80 -9.69
C GLY A 111 -0.01 0.22 -8.32
N LEU A 112 -0.50 -0.99 -8.00
CA LEU A 112 -0.31 -1.59 -6.68
C LEU A 112 1.12 -2.17 -6.54
N ASP A 113 1.81 -1.78 -5.47
CA ASP A 113 3.24 -2.01 -5.23
C ASP A 113 3.51 -3.13 -4.22
N ILE A 114 2.80 -4.26 -4.35
CA ILE A 114 2.80 -5.30 -3.32
C ILE A 114 2.98 -6.69 -3.91
N LEU A 115 3.47 -7.60 -3.06
CA LEU A 115 3.71 -8.98 -3.43
C LEU A 115 2.39 -9.76 -3.59
N ASN A 116 2.45 -10.79 -4.43
CA ASN A 116 1.37 -11.75 -4.59
C ASN A 116 0.99 -12.37 -3.22
N ASN A 117 -0.29 -12.65 -3.01
CA ASN A 117 -0.88 -13.18 -1.77
C ASN A 117 -0.75 -12.28 -0.53
N THR A 118 -0.33 -11.01 -0.66
CA THR A 118 -0.30 -10.10 0.48
C THR A 118 -1.72 -9.83 1.02
N PRO A 119 -1.94 -9.90 2.35
CA PRO A 119 -3.25 -9.68 2.95
C PRO A 119 -3.67 -8.20 2.90
N VAL A 120 -4.92 -7.98 2.50
CA VAL A 120 -5.57 -6.66 2.51
C VAL A 120 -6.34 -6.49 3.82
N ILE A 121 -6.17 -5.34 4.45
CA ILE A 121 -6.79 -4.98 5.73
C ILE A 121 -8.00 -4.09 5.51
N ASP A 122 -7.92 -3.14 4.58
CA ASP A 122 -9.00 -2.18 4.33
C ASP A 122 -8.92 -1.59 2.92
N ILE A 123 -10.04 -1.04 2.44
CA ILE A 123 -10.14 -0.31 1.17
C ILE A 123 -10.94 0.97 1.43
N LYS A 124 -10.43 2.09 0.94
CA LYS A 124 -11.13 3.39 1.02
C LYS A 124 -11.23 4.04 -0.36
N PRO A 125 -12.31 4.77 -0.65
CA PRO A 125 -12.33 5.63 -1.83
C PRO A 125 -11.27 6.72 -1.71
N TYR A 126 -10.70 7.15 -2.84
CA TYR A 126 -9.90 8.38 -2.89
C TYR A 126 -10.83 9.59 -2.88
N TRP A 127 -10.65 10.48 -1.91
CA TRP A 127 -11.43 11.69 -1.74
C TRP A 127 -10.51 12.92 -1.76
N PRO A 128 -10.49 13.71 -2.85
CA PRO A 128 -9.59 14.86 -2.98
C PRO A 128 -9.65 15.83 -1.79
N GLN A 129 -10.82 16.05 -1.21
CA GLN A 129 -11.02 16.93 -0.06
C GLN A 129 -10.23 16.50 1.19
N TYR A 130 -9.88 15.21 1.31
CA TYR A 130 -9.12 14.66 2.43
C TYR A 130 -7.70 14.23 2.04
N ASP A 131 -7.54 13.73 0.82
CA ASP A 131 -6.31 13.05 0.39
C ASP A 131 -5.40 13.95 -0.46
N PHE A 132 -5.93 14.99 -1.09
CA PHE A 132 -5.13 15.93 -1.88
C PHE A 132 -4.65 17.09 -1.01
N VAL A 133 -3.33 17.27 -0.94
CA VAL A 133 -2.71 18.41 -0.27
C VAL A 133 -1.91 19.18 -1.31
N GLU A 134 -2.43 20.36 -1.66
CA GLU A 134 -1.72 21.28 -2.55
C GLU A 134 -0.42 21.76 -1.89
N ASN A 135 0.67 21.85 -2.67
CA ASN A 135 1.96 22.37 -2.21
C ASN A 135 2.58 21.64 -0.99
N ALA A 136 2.31 20.33 -0.85
CA ALA A 136 2.93 19.53 0.20
C ALA A 136 4.47 19.56 0.12
N ARG A 137 5.13 19.83 1.26
CA ARG A 137 6.60 19.82 1.36
C ARG A 137 7.11 18.43 1.70
N ILE A 138 8.11 17.96 0.96
CA ILE A 138 8.86 16.73 1.25
C ILE A 138 10.37 17.01 1.35
N PRO A 139 11.15 16.18 2.06
CA PRO A 139 12.61 16.30 2.09
C PRO A 139 13.25 16.03 0.71
N GLU A 140 14.33 16.75 0.39
CA GLU A 140 15.01 16.63 -0.91
C GLU A 140 15.54 15.22 -1.21
N TRP A 141 15.95 14.47 -0.18
CA TRP A 141 16.47 13.11 -0.35
C TRP A 141 15.41 12.14 -0.89
N VAL A 142 14.12 12.45 -0.80
CA VAL A 142 13.04 11.63 -1.37
C VAL A 142 13.18 11.55 -2.88
N PHE A 143 13.64 12.61 -3.55
CA PHE A 143 13.87 12.63 -5.00
C PHE A 143 15.07 11.76 -5.44
N LYS A 144 15.85 11.23 -4.50
CA LYS A 144 16.97 10.30 -4.76
C LYS A 144 16.56 8.82 -4.65
N LEU A 145 15.28 8.55 -4.36
CA LEU A 145 14.72 7.19 -4.25
C LEU A 145 14.19 6.71 -5.60
N ASP A 146 14.10 5.39 -5.74
CA ASP A 146 13.55 4.73 -6.94
C ASP A 146 12.02 4.53 -6.79
N PHE A 147 11.25 4.83 -7.85
CA PHE A 147 9.78 4.81 -7.91
C PHE A 147 9.25 4.10 -9.17
#